data_AF-G5RRS1-F1
#
_entry.id   AF-G5RRS1-F1
#
_cell.length_a   1.000
_cell.length_b   1.000
_cell.length_c   1.000
_cell.angle_alpha   90.00
_cell.angle_beta   90.00
_cell.angle_gamma   90.00
#
_symmetry.space_group_name_H-M   'P 1'
#
loop_
_entity.id
_entity.type
_entity.pdbx_description
1 polymer ?
#
loop_
_entity_poly.entity_id
_entity_poly.type
_entity_poly.pdbx_seq_one_letter_code
_entity_poly.pdbx_strand_id
1 'polypeptide(L)'
;QIALNRSEEAEAVLKTIPLQDQDTRYQGLVAQIELLKQAADTPEIQQLQQQVAENPQDAALATQLALQLHQVGRNEEALELLFSHLRKDLTAAEGQTRKTFQEILAALGTGDALASKYRRQLYALLY
;
A
#
# COMPACT_ATOMS: atom_id res chain seq x y z
N GLN A 1 -15.98 12.81 -3.03
CA GLN A 1 -15.44 11.61 -3.70
C GLN A 1 -14.30 11.08 -2.85
N ILE A 2 -14.33 9.80 -2.48
CA ILE A 2 -13.21 9.14 -1.81
C ILE A 2 -12.18 8.85 -2.91
N ALA A 3 -11.00 9.47 -2.80
CA ALA A 3 -9.86 9.08 -3.64
C ALA A 3 -9.32 7.74 -3.11
N LEU A 4 -8.88 6.84 -4.01
CA LEU A 4 -8.30 5.53 -3.65
C LEU A 4 -7.21 5.64 -2.56
N ASN A 5 -6.41 6.71 -2.58
CA ASN A 5 -5.35 6.94 -1.59
C ASN A 5 -5.85 7.25 -0.16
N ARG A 6 -7.16 7.33 0.06
CA ARG A 6 -7.81 7.55 1.37
C ARG A 6 -8.92 6.55 1.66
N SER A 7 -9.08 5.51 0.83
CA SER A 7 -10.10 4.48 1.06
C SER A 7 -9.80 3.68 2.33
N GLU A 8 -8.52 3.42 2.63
CA GLU A 8 -8.08 2.72 3.84
C GLU A 8 -8.35 3.55 5.11
N GLU A 9 -8.03 4.85 5.09
CA GLU A 9 -8.36 5.76 6.19
C GLU A 9 -9.89 5.87 6.38
N ALA A 10 -10.64 5.97 5.28
CA ALA A 10 -12.10 6.02 5.31
C ALA A 10 -12.70 4.72 5.88
N GLU A 11 -12.16 3.56 5.53
CA GLU A 11 -12.59 2.27 6.06
C GLU A 11 -12.29 2.15 7.56
N ALA A 12 -11.11 2.59 8.00
CA ALA A 12 -10.74 2.58 9.41
C ALA A 12 -11.70 3.44 10.24
N VAL A 13 -12.08 4.62 9.74
CA VAL A 13 -13.08 5.48 10.38
C VAL A 13 -14.46 4.81 10.38
N LEU A 14 -14.90 4.22 9.26
CA LEU A 14 -16.19 3.55 9.18
C LEU A 14 -16.29 2.38 10.17
N LYS A 15 -15.23 1.59 10.35
CA LYS A 15 -15.20 0.49 11.33
C LYS A 15 -15.41 0.93 12.78
N THR A 16 -15.22 2.20 13.10
CA THR A 16 -15.47 2.75 14.45
C THR A 16 -16.94 3.11 14.71
N ILE A 17 -17.79 3.12 13.66
CA ILE A 17 -19.21 3.47 13.77
C ILE A 17 -19.98 2.32 14.47
N PRO A 18 -20.69 2.61 15.58
CA PRO A 18 -21.50 1.61 16.27
C PRO A 18 -22.56 0.99 15.35
N LEU A 19 -22.89 -0.28 15.56
CA LEU A 19 -23.85 -1.02 14.72
C LEU A 19 -25.21 -0.30 14.59
N GLN A 20 -25.65 0.38 15.66
CA GLN A 20 -26.88 1.17 15.70
C GLN A 20 -26.89 2.39 14.76
N ASP A 21 -25.71 2.87 14.34
CA ASP A 21 -25.53 4.06 13.50
C ASP A 21 -25.10 3.68 12.06
N GLN A 22 -25.14 2.39 11.72
CA GLN A 22 -24.81 1.87 10.38
C GLN A 22 -25.99 1.99 9.39
N ASP A 23 -26.44 3.22 9.18
CA ASP A 23 -27.57 3.57 8.31
C ASP A 23 -27.27 3.39 6.80
N THR A 24 -28.25 3.64 5.94
CA THR A 24 -28.12 3.59 4.47
C THR A 24 -26.92 4.37 3.94
N ARG A 25 -26.58 5.51 4.58
CA ARG A 25 -25.40 6.30 4.21
C ARG A 25 -24.08 5.58 4.52
N TYR A 26 -24.01 4.88 5.66
CA TYR A 26 -22.86 4.05 6.02
C TYR A 26 -22.69 2.92 5.00
N GLN A 27 -23.77 2.20 4.69
CA GLN A 27 -23.76 1.11 3.71
C GLN A 27 -23.33 1.59 2.32
N GLY A 28 -23.78 2.78 1.89
CA GLY A 28 -23.35 3.38 0.62
C GLY A 28 -21.84 3.70 0.58
N LEU A 29 -21.26 4.15 1.68
CA LEU A 29 -19.81 4.40 1.78
C LEU A 29 -19.01 3.09 1.79
N VAL A 30 -19.48 2.07 2.51
CA VAL A 30 -18.86 0.74 2.51
C VAL A 30 -18.88 0.13 1.11
N ALA A 31 -20.03 0.16 0.43
CA ALA A 31 -20.14 -0.35 -0.94
C ALA A 31 -19.22 0.40 -1.92
N GLN A 32 -19.07 1.72 -1.77
CA GLN A 32 -18.14 2.49 -2.58
C GLN A 32 -16.69 2.10 -2.33
N ILE A 33 -16.29 1.87 -1.07
CA ILE A 33 -14.94 1.38 -0.74
C ILE A 33 -14.70 -0.02 -1.30
N GLU A 34 -15.66 -0.92 -1.16
CA GLU A 34 -15.55 -2.29 -1.71
C GLU A 34 -15.41 -2.28 -3.23
N LEU A 35 -16.18 -1.46 -3.95
CA LEU A 35 -16.02 -1.30 -5.39
C LEU A 35 -14.64 -0.75 -5.78
N LEU A 36 -14.11 0.21 -5.02
CA LEU A 36 -12.77 0.74 -5.24
C LEU A 36 -11.69 -0.32 -5.02
N LYS A 37 -11.85 -1.17 -3.99
CA LYS A 37 -10.94 -2.29 -3.72
C LYS A 37 -10.99 -3.33 -4.82
N GLN A 38 -12.18 -3.73 -5.26
CA GLN A 38 -12.34 -4.69 -6.36
C GLN A 38 -11.73 -4.16 -7.66
N ALA A 39 -11.87 -2.87 -7.95
CA ALA A 39 -11.24 -2.24 -9.10
C ALA A 39 -9.70 -2.21 -9.00
N ALA A 40 -9.16 -2.16 -7.78
CA ALA A 40 -7.74 -2.19 -7.50
C ALA A 40 -7.16 -3.60 -7.34
N ASP A 41 -7.98 -4.65 -7.42
CA ASP A 41 -7.57 -6.05 -7.27
C ASP A 41 -7.51 -6.75 -8.63
N THR A 42 -6.49 -6.39 -9.41
CA THR A 42 -6.34 -6.92 -10.77
C THR A 42 -5.81 -8.36 -10.74
N PRO A 43 -6.08 -9.19 -11.78
CA PRO A 43 -5.56 -10.55 -11.86
C PRO A 43 -4.03 -10.63 -11.73
N GLU A 44 -3.32 -9.62 -12.24
CA GLU A 44 -1.87 -9.51 -12.15
C GLU A 44 -1.39 -9.32 -10.71
N ILE A 45 -2.08 -8.48 -9.93
CA ILE A 45 -1.79 -8.28 -8.50
C ILE A 45 -2.02 -9.58 -7.74
N GLN A 46 -3.15 -10.25 -7.97
CA GLN A 46 -3.46 -11.51 -7.31
C GLN A 46 -2.40 -12.60 -7.59
N GLN A 47 -1.95 -12.71 -8.84
CA GLN A 47 -0.89 -13.65 -9.20
C GLN A 47 0.44 -13.32 -8.52
N LEU A 48 0.85 -12.05 -8.51
CA LEU A 48 2.08 -11.61 -7.84
C LEU A 48 2.00 -11.79 -6.32
N GLN A 49 0.85 -11.54 -5.71
CA GLN A 49 0.62 -11.82 -4.29
C GLN A 49 0.80 -13.29 -3.96
N GLN A 50 0.25 -14.19 -4.78
CA GLN A 50 0.45 -15.63 -4.60
C GLN A 50 1.94 -16.01 -4.71
N GLN A 51 2.63 -15.50 -5.73
CA GLN A 51 4.06 -15.79 -5.93
C GLN A 51 4.93 -15.27 -4.78
N VAL A 52 4.63 -14.07 -4.25
CA VAL A 52 5.31 -13.50 -3.08
C VAL A 52 4.97 -14.29 -1.81
N ALA A 53 3.73 -14.78 -1.66
CA ALA A 53 3.36 -15.63 -0.53
C ALA A 53 4.12 -16.97 -0.54
N GLU A 54 4.37 -17.52 -1.73
CA GLU A 54 5.19 -18.72 -1.92
C GLU A 54 6.69 -18.45 -1.73
N ASN A 55 7.15 -17.25 -2.10
CA ASN A 55 8.56 -16.83 -2.05
C ASN A 55 8.74 -15.50 -1.28
N PRO A 56 8.48 -15.47 0.05
CA PRO A 56 8.45 -14.23 0.83
C PRO A 56 9.81 -13.57 1.05
N GLN A 57 10.89 -14.23 0.62
CA GLN A 57 12.25 -13.68 0.66
C GLN A 57 12.69 -13.08 -0.67
N ASP A 58 11.93 -13.31 -1.75
CA ASP A 58 12.25 -12.79 -3.07
C ASP A 58 11.90 -11.29 -3.14
N ALA A 59 12.92 -10.47 -2.91
CA ALA A 59 12.80 -9.02 -2.98
C ALA A 59 12.46 -8.50 -4.38
N ALA A 60 12.81 -9.23 -5.45
CA ALA A 60 12.50 -8.83 -6.81
C ALA A 60 10.99 -9.00 -7.08
N LEU A 61 10.41 -10.14 -6.69
CA LEU A 61 8.96 -10.36 -6.75
C LEU A 61 8.20 -9.36 -5.88
N ALA A 62 8.66 -9.12 -4.66
CA ALA A 62 8.06 -8.11 -3.78
C ALA A 62 8.09 -6.70 -4.40
N THR A 63 9.19 -6.36 -5.09
CA THR A 63 9.31 -5.07 -5.78
C THR A 63 8.36 -4.95 -6.98
N GLN A 64 8.19 -6.03 -7.75
CA GLN A 64 7.23 -6.07 -8.86
C GLN A 64 5.79 -5.93 -8.36
N LEU A 65 5.44 -6.64 -7.29
CA LEU A 65 4.13 -6.52 -6.66
C LEU A 65 3.87 -5.10 -6.16
N ALA A 66 4.83 -4.49 -5.46
CA ALA A 66 4.71 -3.13 -4.97
C ALA A 66 4.48 -2.11 -6.10
N LEU A 67 5.11 -2.32 -7.27
CA LEU A 67 4.89 -1.47 -8.44
C LEU A 67 3.44 -1.58 -8.96
N GLN A 68 2.88 -2.80 -9.02
CA GLN A 68 1.49 -2.99 -9.43
C GLN A 68 0.50 -2.40 -8.42
N LEU A 69 0.76 -2.61 -7.12
CA LEU A 69 -0.03 -2.00 -6.04
C LEU A 69 -0.03 -0.47 -6.12
N HIS A 70 1.12 0.14 -6.41
CA HIS A 70 1.22 1.59 -6.62
C HIS A 70 0.35 2.08 -7.78
N GLN A 71 0.33 1.37 -8.92
CA GLN A 71 -0.44 1.76 -10.11
C GLN A 71 -1.94 1.83 -9.85
N VAL A 72 -2.45 0.98 -8.96
CA VAL A 72 -3.87 0.96 -8.56
C VAL A 72 -4.16 1.81 -7.31
N GLY A 73 -3.16 2.55 -6.81
CA GLY A 73 -3.30 3.44 -5.66
C GLY A 73 -3.24 2.76 -4.29
N ARG A 74 -2.87 1.47 -4.21
CA ARG A 74 -2.65 0.71 -2.98
C ARG A 74 -1.25 0.99 -2.42
N ASN A 75 -1.00 2.26 -2.13
CA ASN A 75 0.33 2.76 -1.80
C ASN A 75 0.83 2.32 -0.42
N GLU A 76 -0.08 2.15 0.55
CA GLU A 76 0.31 1.70 1.90
C GLU A 76 0.88 0.29 1.84
N GLU A 77 0.18 -0.64 1.19
CA GLU A 77 0.64 -2.01 0.98
C GLU A 77 1.95 -2.07 0.18
N ALA A 78 2.07 -1.26 -0.88
CA ALA A 78 3.30 -1.20 -1.69
C ALA A 78 4.51 -0.76 -0.85
N LEU A 79 4.37 0.32 -0.07
CA LEU A 79 5.43 0.84 0.77
C LEU A 79 5.76 -0.11 1.92
N GLU A 80 4.75 -0.71 2.56
CA GLU A 80 4.97 -1.67 3.65
C GLU A 80 5.74 -2.90 3.16
N LEU A 81 5.34 -3.46 2.02
CA LEU A 81 6.00 -4.61 1.42
C LEU A 81 7.47 -4.32 1.15
N LEU A 82 7.78 -3.23 0.42
CA LEU A 82 9.16 -2.82 0.14
C LEU A 82 9.96 -2.55 1.42
N PHE A 83 9.36 -1.85 2.38
CA PHE A 83 10.02 -1.51 3.64
C PHE A 83 10.36 -2.78 4.45
N SER A 84 9.50 -3.80 4.43
CA SER A 84 9.76 -5.07 5.11
C SER A 84 11.02 -5.78 4.59
N HIS A 85 11.32 -5.67 3.29
CA HIS A 85 12.55 -6.17 2.69
C HIS A 85 13.74 -5.27 3.01
N LEU A 86 13.59 -3.95 2.92
CA LEU A 86 14.66 -2.99 3.23
C LEU A 86 15.15 -3.07 4.67
N ARG A 87 14.25 -3.38 5.62
CA ARG A 87 14.62 -3.62 7.02
C ARG A 87 15.55 -4.82 7.21
N LYS A 88 15.50 -5.80 6.30
CA LYS A 88 16.35 -7.00 6.33
C LYS A 88 17.63 -6.78 5.54
N ASP A 89 17.51 -6.17 4.37
CA ASP A 89 18.62 -5.91 3.45
C ASP A 89 18.39 -4.60 2.67
N LEU A 90 19.22 -3.60 2.92
CA LEU A 90 19.18 -2.31 2.21
C LEU A 90 19.61 -2.43 0.74
N THR A 91 20.27 -3.52 0.37
CA THR A 91 20.69 -3.86 -1.00
C THR A 91 19.75 -4.85 -1.69
N ALA A 92 18.58 -5.12 -1.08
CA ALA A 92 17.60 -6.06 -1.60
C ALA A 92 17.26 -5.82 -3.09
N ALA A 93 17.25 -6.90 -3.86
CA ALA A 93 17.12 -6.89 -5.33
C ALA A 93 18.13 -5.94 -6.00
N GLU A 94 19.41 -6.02 -5.62
CA GLU A 94 20.51 -5.20 -6.14
C GLU A 94 20.25 -3.68 -5.97
N GLY A 95 19.55 -3.31 -4.90
CA GLY A 95 19.16 -1.93 -4.59
C GLY A 95 17.89 -1.45 -5.33
N GLN A 96 17.30 -2.27 -6.20
CA GLN A 96 16.08 -1.92 -6.92
C GLN A 96 14.90 -1.70 -5.96
N THR A 97 14.79 -2.49 -4.89
CA THR A 97 13.76 -2.33 -3.84
C THR A 97 13.80 -0.92 -3.26
N ARG A 98 15.00 -0.44 -2.91
CA ARG A 98 15.22 0.88 -2.31
C ARG A 98 14.92 2.01 -3.31
N LYS A 99 15.28 1.80 -4.57
CA LYS A 99 15.00 2.75 -5.65
C LYS A 99 13.48 2.91 -5.85
N THR A 100 12.77 1.81 -6.05
CA THR A 100 11.31 1.81 -6.22
C THR A 100 10.60 2.42 -5.02
N PHE A 101 11.03 2.11 -3.79
CA PHE A 101 10.47 2.72 -2.59
C PHE A 101 10.60 4.25 -2.60
N GLN A 102 11.76 4.79 -2.96
CA GLN A 102 11.96 6.24 -3.07
C GLN A 102 11.16 6.87 -4.21
N GLU A 103 11.03 6.19 -5.34
CA GLU A 103 10.21 6.64 -6.48
C GLU A 103 8.73 6.75 -6.10
N ILE A 104 8.18 5.75 -5.40
CA ILE A 104 6.80 5.80 -4.89
C ILE A 104 6.62 6.95 -3.90
N LEU A 105 7.56 7.13 -2.96
CA LEU A 105 7.51 8.27 -2.04
C LEU A 105 7.55 9.61 -2.80
N ALA A 106 8.39 9.74 -3.82
CA ALA A 106 8.46 10.94 -4.64
C ALA A 106 7.14 11.20 -5.39
N ALA A 107 6.53 10.15 -5.95
CA ALA A 107 5.25 10.23 -6.65
C ALA A 107 4.09 10.68 -5.74
N LEU A 108 4.08 10.24 -4.47
CA LEU A 108 3.11 10.69 -3.47
C LEU A 108 3.30 12.15 -3.04
N GLY A 109 4.49 12.71 -3.25
CA GLY A 109 4.81 14.09 -2.89
C GLY A 109 5.02 14.31 -1.39
N THR A 110 5.23 15.57 -1.01
CA THR A 110 5.60 16.00 0.36
C THR A 110 4.39 16.29 1.24
N GLY A 111 3.21 16.52 0.66
CA GLY A 111 1.96 16.75 1.39
C GLY A 111 1.24 15.48 1.85
N ASP A 112 1.73 14.32 1.44
CA ASP A 112 1.13 13.03 1.77
C ASP A 112 1.63 12.52 3.14
N ALA A 113 0.67 12.18 4.01
CA ALA A 113 0.95 11.74 5.38
C ALA A 113 1.64 10.37 5.43
N LEU A 114 1.24 9.45 4.56
CA LEU A 114 1.81 8.12 4.42
C LEU A 114 3.27 8.22 3.94
N ALA A 115 3.52 9.02 2.90
CA ALA A 115 4.86 9.26 2.40
C ALA A 115 5.75 9.92 3.47
N SER A 116 5.20 10.85 4.26
CA SER A 116 5.94 11.50 5.36
C SER A 116 6.27 10.53 6.51
N LYS A 117 5.39 9.57 6.82
CA LYS A 117 5.66 8.47 7.78
C LYS A 117 6.83 7.61 7.30
N TYR A 118 6.74 7.11 6.07
CA TYR A 118 7.75 6.19 5.51
C TYR A 118 9.10 6.87 5.23
N ARG A 119 9.14 8.15 4.85
CA ARG A 119 10.41 8.92 4.76
C ARG A 119 11.16 8.96 6.09
N ARG A 120 10.44 9.22 7.19
CA ARG A 120 11.05 9.24 8.53
C ARG A 120 11.57 7.86 8.94
N GLN A 121 10.81 6.81 8.65
CA GLN A 121 11.22 5.43 8.92
C GLN A 121 12.43 5.01 8.09
N LEU A 122 12.49 5.37 6.81
CA LEU A 122 13.65 5.11 5.96
C LEU A 122 14.89 5.84 6.48
N TYR A 123 14.75 7.10 6.90
CA TYR A 123 15.87 7.85 7.48
C TYR A 123 16.39 7.13 8.74
N ALA A 124 15.51 6.74 9.66
CA ALA A 124 15.90 6.01 10.86
C ALA A 124 16.51 4.61 10.61
N LEU A 125 16.36 4.06 9.41
CA LEU A 125 16.98 2.79 9.02
C LEU A 125 18.40 2.98 8.44
N LEU A 126 18.70 4.17 7.94
CA LEU A 126 19.98 4.49 7.29
C LEU A 126 21.04 5.05 8.26
N TYR A 127 20.64 5.49 9.44
CA TYR A 127 21.48 6.10 10.48
C TYR A 127 21.33 5.33 11.79
#